data_AF-A0A5Y3V2U9-F1
#
_entry.id   AF-A0A5Y3V2U9-F1
#
_cell.length_a   1.000
_cell.length_b   1.000
_cell.length_c   1.000
_cell.angle_alpha   90.00
_cell.angle_beta   90.00
_cell.angle_gamma   90.00
#
_symmetry.space_group_name_H-M   'P 1'
#
loop_
_entity.id
_entity.type
_entity.pdbx_description
1 polymer ?
#
loop_
_entity_poly.entity_id
_entity_poly.type
_entity_poly.pdbx_seq_one_letter_code
_entity_poly.pdbx_strand_id
1 'polypeptide(L)'
;MKWRGRAILLPGIPLWLTMLGSIVFITAFLTFVIAGTYSRRVNVSGEVTTWPRAANIYSGVQGFVVRQFVHEGQSIKKGDPIYQIDVSKSTRSGVVTDNQRRDIENQLVRVDNIISRLEESKKITLNTLEKQRLQYSDAFRRSSDIIRQAEEGIKIMKNNMENYRNYQSKGLINKDQLTN
;
A
#
# COMPACT_ATOMS: atom_id res chain seq x y z
N MET A 1 105.45 -8.76 95.03
CA MET A 1 104.87 -7.55 94.42
C MET A 1 103.42 -7.84 94.05
N LYS A 2 102.45 -7.18 94.71
CA LYS A 2 101.01 -7.41 94.50
C LYS A 2 100.52 -6.53 93.33
N TRP A 3 100.14 -7.17 92.23
CA TRP A 3 99.52 -6.51 91.09
C TRP A 3 98.08 -6.09 91.46
N ARG A 4 97.78 -4.79 91.39
CA ARG A 4 96.46 -4.20 91.69
C ARG A 4 95.92 -3.52 90.43
N GLY A 5 95.47 -4.31 89.46
CA GLY A 5 94.69 -3.81 88.33
C GLY A 5 93.19 -3.87 88.67
N ARG A 6 92.49 -2.73 88.66
CA ARG A 6 91.02 -2.69 88.71
C ARG A 6 90.49 -3.07 87.32
N ALA A 7 89.90 -4.25 87.18
CA ALA A 7 89.13 -4.60 85.99
C ALA A 7 87.81 -3.82 86.02
N ILE A 8 87.67 -2.82 85.16
CA ILE A 8 86.41 -2.11 84.95
C ILE A 8 85.63 -2.93 83.92
N LEU A 9 84.68 -3.72 84.40
CA LEU A 9 83.63 -4.30 83.56
C LEU A 9 82.72 -3.15 83.14
N LEU A 10 82.74 -2.78 81.85
CA LEU A 10 81.69 -1.95 81.26
C LEU A 10 80.34 -2.65 81.54
N PRO A 11 79.37 -1.98 82.20
CA PRO A 11 78.05 -2.57 82.32
C PRO A 11 77.51 -2.74 80.90
N GLY A 12 77.17 -3.98 80.52
CA GLY A 12 76.54 -4.27 79.24
C GLY A 12 75.25 -3.46 79.05
N ILE A 13 74.70 -3.47 77.83
CA ILE A 13 73.46 -2.77 77.52
C ILE A 13 72.40 -3.15 78.57
N PRO A 14 71.75 -2.15 79.22
CA PRO A 14 70.80 -2.44 80.27
C PRO A 14 69.66 -3.32 79.72
N LEU A 15 69.34 -4.41 80.43
CA LEU A 15 68.30 -5.36 80.05
C LEU A 15 66.97 -4.68 79.71
N TRP A 16 66.64 -3.59 80.39
CA TRP A 16 65.41 -2.84 80.15
C TRP A 16 65.31 -2.28 78.73
N LEU A 17 66.43 -1.86 78.13
CA LEU A 17 66.45 -1.32 76.77
C LEU A 17 66.22 -2.43 75.74
N THR A 18 66.78 -3.61 75.97
CA THR A 18 66.55 -4.79 75.11
C THR A 18 65.13 -5.32 75.20
N MET A 19 64.54 -5.31 76.41
CA MET A 19 63.13 -5.63 76.65
C MET A 19 62.20 -4.66 75.91
N LEU A 20 62.44 -3.36 76.06
CA LEU A 20 61.63 -2.32 75.41
C LEU A 20 61.69 -2.45 73.88
N GLY A 21 62.89 -2.63 73.31
CA GLY A 21 63.06 -2.80 71.87
C GLY A 21 62.33 -4.03 71.32
N SER A 22 62.39 -5.15 72.06
CA SER A 22 61.69 -6.38 71.68
C SER A 22 60.17 -6.20 71.71
N ILE A 23 59.63 -5.53 72.74
CA ILE A 23 58.20 -5.24 72.86
C ILE A 23 57.73 -4.35 71.71
N VAL A 24 58.46 -3.27 71.40
CA VAL A 24 58.12 -2.36 70.29
C VAL A 24 58.15 -3.08 68.94
N PHE A 25 59.13 -3.96 68.73
CA PHE A 25 59.22 -4.73 67.50
C PHE A 25 58.03 -5.69 67.34
N ILE A 26 57.67 -6.43 68.40
CA ILE A 26 56.55 -7.37 68.38
C ILE A 26 55.23 -6.64 68.15
N THR A 27 55.00 -5.50 68.81
CA THR A 27 53.76 -4.74 68.63
C THR A 27 53.64 -4.16 67.23
N ALA A 28 54.73 -3.62 66.67
CA ALA A 28 54.77 -3.12 65.28
C ALA A 28 54.53 -4.23 64.25
N PHE A 29 55.08 -5.42 64.49
CA PHE A 29 54.88 -6.57 63.61
C PHE A 29 53.42 -7.06 63.63
N LEU A 30 52.82 -7.17 64.82
CA LEU A 30 51.41 -7.55 64.96
C LEU A 30 50.46 -6.55 64.30
N THR A 31 50.67 -5.25 64.50
CA THR A 31 49.83 -4.22 63.86
C THR A 31 49.95 -4.25 62.34
N PHE A 32 51.15 -4.47 61.80
CA PHE A 32 51.35 -4.61 60.35
C PHE A 32 50.61 -5.81 59.76
N VAL A 33 50.65 -6.97 60.42
CA VAL A 33 49.96 -8.19 59.93
C VAL A 33 48.44 -8.05 60.00
N ILE A 34 47.91 -7.42 61.06
CA ILE A 34 46.46 -7.27 61.25
C ILE A 34 45.88 -6.16 60.36
N ALA A 35 46.56 -5.02 60.25
CA ALA A 35 46.09 -3.88 59.47
C ALA A 35 46.50 -3.96 57.98
N GLY A 36 47.48 -4.81 57.65
CA GLY A 36 47.95 -5.02 56.30
C GLY A 36 46.91 -5.77 55.46
N THR A 37 46.30 -5.08 54.51
CA THR A 37 45.44 -5.72 53.51
C THR A 37 46.26 -6.02 52.25
N TYR A 38 46.37 -7.31 51.90
CA TYR A 38 47.01 -7.73 50.65
C TYR A 38 45.95 -7.83 49.55
N SER A 39 45.83 -6.78 48.74
CA SER A 39 44.96 -6.81 47.55
C SER A 39 45.67 -7.57 46.43
N ARG A 40 45.37 -8.87 46.30
CA ARG A 40 45.88 -9.71 45.22
C ARG A 40 45.16 -9.33 43.92
N ARG A 41 45.88 -8.71 42.99
CA ARG A 41 45.36 -8.44 41.64
C ARG A 41 45.19 -9.76 40.90
N VAL A 42 43.95 -10.22 40.75
CA VAL A 42 43.61 -11.36 39.90
C VAL A 42 43.17 -10.81 38.55
N ASN A 43 43.95 -11.10 37.50
CA ASN A 43 43.53 -10.83 36.14
C ASN A 43 42.52 -11.91 35.74
N VAL A 44 41.25 -11.53 35.63
CA VAL A 44 40.22 -12.37 35.02
C VAL A 44 40.25 -12.12 33.52
N SER A 45 40.58 -13.15 32.74
CA SER A 45 40.38 -13.15 31.30
C SER A 45 38.99 -13.73 31.05
N GLY A 46 38.09 -12.89 30.57
CA GLY A 46 36.78 -13.29 30.10
C GLY A 46 36.68 -13.02 28.60
N GLU A 47 36.09 -13.93 27.86
CA GLU A 47 35.76 -13.74 26.44
C GLU A 47 34.26 -13.52 26.30
N VAL A 48 33.86 -12.47 25.60
CA VAL A 48 32.46 -12.26 25.23
C VAL A 48 32.21 -13.10 23.99
N THR A 49 31.55 -14.25 24.16
CA THR A 49 31.14 -15.11 23.05
C THR A 49 29.65 -14.94 22.77
N THR A 50 29.29 -14.90 21.50
CA THR A 50 27.89 -14.80 21.06
C THR A 50 27.37 -16.19 20.72
N TRP A 51 26.47 -16.70 21.55
CA TRP A 51 25.81 -17.99 21.33
C TRP A 51 24.29 -17.79 21.33
N PRO A 52 23.55 -18.14 20.24
CA PRO A 52 24.01 -18.66 18.95
C PRO A 52 24.74 -17.60 18.11
N ARG A 53 25.46 -18.06 17.07
CA ARG A 53 26.30 -17.24 16.19
C ARG A 53 25.51 -16.05 15.61
N ALA A 54 26.17 -14.90 15.49
CA ALA A 54 25.57 -13.70 14.89
C ALA A 54 25.00 -14.01 13.50
N ALA A 55 23.77 -13.57 13.26
CA ALA A 55 23.10 -13.68 11.96
C ALA A 55 23.24 -12.37 11.19
N ASN A 56 23.75 -12.45 9.96
CA ASN A 56 23.82 -11.30 9.07
C ASN A 56 22.47 -11.13 8.36
N ILE A 57 21.90 -9.93 8.45
CA ILE A 57 20.64 -9.60 7.78
C ILE A 57 20.98 -8.78 6.55
N TYR A 58 20.52 -9.24 5.39
CA TYR A 58 20.68 -8.56 4.12
C TYR A 58 19.32 -8.10 3.60
N SER A 59 19.30 -6.98 2.88
CA SER A 59 18.11 -6.60 2.12
C SER A 59 17.91 -7.56 0.96
N GLY A 60 16.67 -8.02 0.74
CA GLY A 60 16.32 -8.80 -0.45
C GLY A 60 16.30 -7.98 -1.75
N VAL A 61 16.40 -6.65 -1.65
CA VAL A 61 16.28 -5.69 -2.75
C VAL A 61 17.29 -4.56 -2.61
N GLN A 62 17.78 -4.03 -3.73
CA GLN A 62 18.65 -2.86 -3.74
C GLN A 62 17.83 -1.59 -3.53
N GLY A 63 18.29 -0.71 -2.63
CA GLY A 63 17.63 0.56 -2.31
C GLY A 63 18.48 1.41 -1.35
N PHE A 64 17.92 2.53 -0.90
CA PHE A 64 18.57 3.45 0.04
C PHE A 64 17.96 3.33 1.44
N VAL A 65 18.78 3.35 2.48
CA VAL A 65 18.28 3.36 3.86
C VAL A 65 17.73 4.75 4.17
N VAL A 66 16.43 4.85 4.40
CA VAL A 66 15.74 6.12 4.72
C VAL A 66 15.58 6.31 6.22
N ARG A 67 15.40 5.22 6.95
CA ARG A 67 15.19 5.29 8.40
C ARG A 67 15.81 4.10 9.12
N GLN A 68 16.39 4.37 10.27
CA GLN A 68 16.88 3.37 11.21
C GLN A 68 15.97 3.35 12.43
N PHE A 69 15.56 2.16 12.86
CA PHE A 69 14.65 1.97 14.00
C PHE A 69 15.35 1.40 15.24
N VAL A 70 16.55 0.82 15.08
CA VAL A 70 17.27 0.13 16.16
C VAL A 70 18.70 0.65 16.28
N HIS A 71 19.27 0.57 17.48
CA HIS A 71 20.64 0.97 17.76
C HIS A 71 21.48 -0.21 18.27
N GLU A 72 22.80 -0.07 18.24
CA GLU A 72 23.72 -1.10 18.72
C GLU A 72 23.46 -1.44 20.19
N GLY A 73 23.44 -2.73 20.52
CA GLY A 73 23.14 -3.23 21.88
C GLY A 73 21.66 -3.30 22.25
N GLN A 74 20.75 -2.85 21.37
CA GLN A 74 19.31 -2.95 21.62
C GLN A 74 18.80 -4.38 21.44
N SER A 75 18.01 -4.86 22.42
CA SER A 75 17.32 -6.15 22.31
C SER A 75 16.11 -6.04 21.39
N ILE A 76 16.05 -6.88 20.35
CA ILE A 76 14.97 -6.92 19.35
C ILE A 76 14.27 -8.29 19.32
N LYS A 77 13.02 -8.34 18.86
CA LYS A 77 12.25 -9.57 18.67
C LYS A 77 12.05 -9.87 17.19
N LYS A 78 11.70 -11.12 16.88
CA LYS A 78 11.38 -11.54 15.51
C LYS A 78 10.17 -10.74 15.00
N GLY A 79 10.35 -10.06 13.88
CA GLY A 79 9.32 -9.23 13.25
C GLY A 79 9.48 -7.74 13.52
N ASP A 80 10.36 -7.33 14.42
CA ASP A 80 10.62 -5.92 14.68
C ASP A 80 11.33 -5.26 13.48
N PRO A 81 10.91 -4.06 13.06
CA PRO A 81 11.56 -3.35 11.97
C PRO A 81 12.94 -2.86 12.41
N ILE A 82 13.96 -3.12 11.58
CA ILE A 82 15.36 -2.72 11.84
C ILE A 82 15.69 -1.46 11.02
N TYR A 83 15.48 -1.52 9.71
CA TYR A 83 15.70 -0.43 8.77
C TYR A 83 14.52 -0.28 7.80
N GLN A 84 14.24 0.95 7.39
CA GLN A 84 13.36 1.26 6.26
C GLN A 84 14.23 1.53 5.03
N ILE A 85 13.97 0.76 3.97
CA ILE A 85 14.68 0.89 2.69
C ILE A 85 13.69 1.47 1.67
N ASP A 86 14.08 2.55 1.02
CA ASP A 86 13.39 3.06 -0.14
C ASP A 86 13.94 2.40 -1.40
N VAL A 87 13.03 1.73 -2.10
CA VAL A 87 13.27 0.99 -3.35
C VAL A 87 12.71 1.73 -4.56
N SER A 88 12.23 2.97 -4.35
CA SER A 88 11.65 3.79 -5.40
C SER A 88 12.65 3.98 -6.53
N LYS A 89 12.26 3.53 -7.73
CA LYS A 89 13.01 3.82 -8.95
C LYS A 89 12.66 5.24 -9.39
N SER A 90 13.57 6.19 -9.15
CA SER A 90 13.44 7.55 -9.67
C SER A 90 13.88 7.57 -11.12
N THR A 91 13.00 7.98 -12.03
CA THR A 91 13.35 8.29 -13.42
C THR A 91 13.39 9.80 -13.62
N ARG A 92 13.81 10.29 -14.80
CA ARG A 92 13.79 11.72 -15.15
C ARG A 92 12.42 12.39 -14.95
N SER A 93 11.35 11.59 -14.90
CA SER A 93 9.97 12.03 -14.74
C SER A 93 9.40 11.88 -13.32
N GLY A 94 10.22 11.53 -12.31
CA GLY A 94 9.78 11.37 -10.91
C GLY A 94 9.73 9.91 -10.44
N VAL A 95 9.06 9.68 -9.30
CA VAL A 95 8.84 8.34 -8.73
C VAL A 95 7.86 7.59 -9.64
N VAL A 96 8.31 6.47 -10.20
CA VAL A 96 7.52 5.69 -11.19
C VAL A 96 6.15 5.30 -10.66
N THR A 97 6.05 4.99 -9.37
CA THR A 97 4.80 4.62 -8.69
C THR A 97 3.75 5.73 -8.72
N ASP A 98 4.16 6.98 -8.47
CA ASP A 98 3.22 8.11 -8.43
C ASP A 98 2.70 8.45 -9.82
N ASN A 99 3.57 8.36 -10.83
CA ASN A 99 3.15 8.55 -12.23
C ASN A 99 2.18 7.45 -12.68
N GLN A 100 2.46 6.19 -12.35
CA GLN A 100 1.55 5.08 -12.65
C GLN A 100 0.19 5.27 -11.98
N ARG A 101 0.16 5.72 -10.72
CA ARG A 101 -1.08 6.02 -10.01
C ARG A 101 -1.88 7.11 -10.71
N ARG A 102 -1.22 8.21 -11.08
CA ARG A 102 -1.85 9.32 -11.79
C ARG A 102 -2.39 8.90 -13.16
N ASP A 103 -1.66 8.06 -13.88
CA ASP A 103 -2.10 7.54 -15.18
C ASP A 103 -3.34 6.64 -15.02
N ILE A 104 -3.39 5.80 -13.98
CA ILE A 104 -4.57 4.98 -13.66
C ILE A 104 -5.77 5.86 -13.30
N GLU A 105 -5.58 6.91 -12.49
CA GLU A 105 -6.65 7.85 -12.13
C GLU A 105 -7.20 8.57 -13.37
N ASN A 106 -6.33 9.01 -14.28
CA ASN A 106 -6.73 9.60 -15.55
C ASN A 106 -7.49 8.59 -16.44
N GLN A 107 -7.08 7.33 -16.46
CA GLN A 107 -7.78 6.27 -17.18
C GLN A 107 -9.19 6.04 -16.62
N LEU A 108 -9.35 6.02 -15.30
CA LEU A 108 -10.65 5.87 -14.65
C LEU A 108 -11.60 7.00 -15.04
N VAL A 109 -11.15 8.26 -14.95
CA VAL A 109 -11.95 9.42 -15.37
C VAL A 109 -12.33 9.34 -16.85
N ARG A 110 -11.41 8.88 -17.71
CA ARG A 110 -11.69 8.72 -19.14
C ARG A 110 -12.75 7.65 -19.39
N VAL A 111 -12.66 6.51 -18.70
CA VAL A 111 -13.64 5.42 -18.82
C VAL A 111 -15.02 5.87 -18.33
N ASP A 112 -15.09 6.59 -17.21
CA ASP A 112 -16.34 7.11 -16.67
C ASP A 112 -17.04 8.08 -17.65
N ASN A 113 -16.27 8.96 -18.28
CA ASN A 113 -16.78 9.83 -19.35
C ASN A 113 -17.27 9.05 -20.58
N ILE A 114 -16.60 7.96 -20.95
CA ILE A 114 -17.05 7.10 -22.07
C ILE A 114 -18.37 6.43 -21.71
N ILE A 115 -18.51 5.89 -20.49
CA ILE A 115 -19.74 5.27 -20.01
C ILE A 115 -20.89 6.27 -20.06
N SER A 116 -20.70 7.46 -19.49
CA SER A 116 -21.72 8.52 -19.47
C SER A 116 -22.20 8.91 -20.88
N ARG A 117 -21.27 9.06 -21.83
CA ARG A 117 -21.60 9.37 -23.23
C ARG A 117 -22.34 8.23 -23.93
N LEU A 118 -21.99 6.98 -23.63
CA LEU A 118 -22.67 5.81 -24.18
C LEU A 118 -24.10 5.71 -23.66
N GLU A 119 -24.33 5.98 -22.37
CA GLU A 119 -25.68 6.01 -21.79
C GLU A 119 -26.55 7.11 -22.39
N GLU A 120 -25.99 8.32 -22.55
CA GLU A 120 -26.67 9.43 -23.21
C GLU A 120 -27.02 9.09 -24.66
N SER A 121 -26.04 8.58 -25.42
CA SER A 121 -26.25 8.18 -26.82
C SER A 121 -27.33 7.11 -26.93
N LYS A 122 -27.30 6.10 -26.07
CA LYS A 122 -28.34 5.05 -26.02
C LYS A 122 -29.72 5.64 -25.77
N LYS A 123 -29.85 6.57 -24.82
CA LYS A 123 -31.12 7.25 -24.52
C LYS A 123 -31.64 8.04 -25.72
N ILE A 124 -30.76 8.78 -26.40
CA ILE A 124 -31.12 9.55 -27.61
C ILE A 124 -31.57 8.59 -28.72
N THR A 125 -30.81 7.53 -28.98
CA THR A 125 -31.14 6.55 -30.01
C THR A 125 -32.49 5.89 -29.74
N LEU A 126 -32.77 5.49 -28.50
CA LEU A 126 -34.06 4.89 -28.13
C LEU A 126 -35.23 5.85 -28.39
N ASN A 127 -35.11 7.12 -27.98
CA ASN A 127 -36.14 8.13 -28.22
C ASN A 127 -36.36 8.37 -29.72
N THR A 128 -35.29 8.43 -30.52
CA THR A 128 -35.40 8.56 -31.97
C THR A 128 -36.07 7.34 -32.60
N LEU A 129 -35.72 6.11 -32.18
CA LEU A 129 -36.37 4.90 -32.66
C LEU A 129 -37.86 4.87 -32.30
N GLU A 130 -38.22 5.28 -31.09
CA GLU A 130 -39.63 5.37 -30.66
C GLU A 130 -40.42 6.35 -31.52
N LYS A 131 -39.87 7.54 -31.78
CA LYS A 131 -40.47 8.53 -32.68
C LYS A 131 -40.63 7.99 -34.11
N GLN A 132 -39.60 7.31 -34.64
CA GLN A 132 -39.67 6.69 -35.95
C GLN A 132 -40.76 5.61 -36.00
N ARG A 133 -40.86 4.76 -34.97
CA ARG A 133 -41.90 3.74 -34.87
C ARG A 133 -43.32 4.34 -34.91
N LEU A 134 -43.54 5.42 -34.16
CA LEU A 134 -44.83 6.14 -34.17
C LEU A 134 -45.13 6.72 -35.56
N GLN A 135 -44.16 7.40 -36.18
CA GLN A 135 -44.34 7.97 -37.53
C GLN A 135 -44.65 6.90 -38.58
N TYR A 136 -43.94 5.77 -38.56
CA TYR A 136 -44.22 4.66 -39.48
C TYR A 136 -45.58 4.02 -39.23
N SER A 137 -45.98 3.86 -37.96
CA SER A 137 -47.31 3.35 -37.60
C SER A 137 -48.42 4.27 -38.13
N ASP A 138 -48.26 5.58 -37.96
CA ASP A 138 -49.23 6.58 -38.45
C ASP A 138 -49.27 6.60 -39.98
N ALA A 139 -48.12 6.55 -40.65
CA ALA A 139 -48.05 6.49 -42.11
C ALA A 139 -48.70 5.21 -42.66
N PHE A 140 -48.47 4.07 -42.01
CA PHE A 140 -49.09 2.80 -42.37
C PHE A 140 -50.61 2.85 -42.21
N ARG A 141 -51.11 3.44 -41.12
CA ARG A 141 -52.55 3.62 -40.89
C ARG A 141 -53.18 4.49 -41.97
N ARG A 142 -52.56 5.64 -42.29
CA ARG A 142 -53.02 6.52 -43.37
C ARG A 142 -53.04 5.82 -44.73
N SER A 143 -51.99 5.05 -45.05
CA SER A 143 -51.95 4.28 -46.31
C SER A 143 -53.07 3.24 -46.36
N SER A 144 -53.35 2.56 -45.25
CA SER A 144 -54.42 1.57 -45.17
C SER A 144 -55.80 2.21 -45.34
N ASP A 145 -56.01 3.39 -44.73
CA ASP A 145 -57.24 4.18 -44.89
C ASP A 145 -57.44 4.63 -46.35
N ILE A 146 -56.37 5.07 -47.03
CA ILE A 146 -56.43 5.44 -48.46
C ILE A 146 -56.80 4.23 -49.33
N ILE A 147 -56.19 3.06 -49.07
CA ILE A 147 -56.52 1.82 -49.82
C ILE A 147 -57.99 1.46 -49.61
N ARG A 148 -58.49 1.50 -48.38
CA ARG A 148 -59.90 1.23 -48.08
C ARG A 148 -60.84 2.20 -48.80
N GLN A 149 -60.52 3.49 -48.80
CA GLN A 149 -61.30 4.50 -49.52
C GLN A 149 -61.27 4.26 -51.04
N ALA A 150 -60.13 3.88 -51.59
CA ALA A 150 -60.00 3.54 -53.01
C ALA A 150 -60.82 2.29 -53.37
N GLU A 151 -60.82 1.26 -52.53
CA GLU A 151 -61.66 0.07 -52.70
C GLU A 151 -63.16 0.41 -52.66
N GLU A 152 -63.60 1.23 -51.70
CA GLU A 152 -64.97 1.74 -51.63
C GLU A 152 -65.34 2.53 -52.89
N GLY A 153 -64.46 3.42 -53.35
CA GLY A 153 -64.63 4.18 -54.58
C GLY A 153 -64.77 3.30 -55.82
N ILE A 154 -63.91 2.28 -55.97
CA ILE A 154 -63.99 1.30 -57.06
C ILE A 154 -65.30 0.52 -56.98
N LYS A 155 -65.75 0.12 -55.78
CA LYS A 155 -67.01 -0.58 -55.58
C LYS A 155 -68.22 0.27 -56.01
N ILE A 156 -68.24 1.54 -55.63
CA ILE A 156 -69.28 2.49 -56.05
C ILE A 156 -69.27 2.65 -57.57
N MET A 157 -68.08 2.85 -58.16
CA MET A 157 -67.92 3.03 -59.60
C MET A 157 -68.36 1.78 -60.38
N LYS A 158 -68.06 0.58 -59.86
CA LYS A 158 -68.53 -0.70 -60.41
C LYS A 158 -70.06 -0.80 -60.37
N ASN A 159 -70.69 -0.53 -59.22
CA ASN A 159 -72.14 -0.55 -59.07
C ASN A 159 -72.82 0.45 -60.00
N ASN A 160 -72.28 1.67 -60.10
CA ASN A 160 -72.79 2.68 -61.02
C ASN A 160 -72.70 2.18 -62.47
N MET A 161 -71.55 1.69 -62.90
CA MET A 161 -71.35 1.14 -64.26
C MET A 161 -72.33 0.00 -64.58
N GLU A 162 -72.62 -0.87 -63.61
CA GLU A 162 -73.61 -1.94 -63.77
C GLU A 162 -75.03 -1.40 -63.91
N ASN A 163 -75.41 -0.38 -63.14
CA ASN A 163 -76.69 0.32 -63.27
C ASN A 163 -76.83 1.01 -64.64
N TYR A 164 -75.80 1.73 -65.10
CA TYR A 164 -75.81 2.36 -66.42
C TYR A 164 -75.94 1.33 -67.54
N ARG A 165 -75.23 0.20 -67.47
CA ARG A 165 -75.43 -0.93 -68.41
C ARG A 165 -76.87 -1.43 -68.43
N ASN A 166 -77.50 -1.56 -67.26
CA ASN A 166 -78.91 -1.95 -67.16
C ASN A 166 -79.84 -0.91 -67.83
N TYR A 167 -79.63 0.38 -67.59
CA TYR A 167 -80.41 1.45 -68.24
C TYR A 167 -80.25 1.46 -69.76
N GLN A 168 -79.04 1.19 -70.26
CA GLN A 168 -78.79 1.04 -71.69
C GLN A 168 -79.59 -0.14 -72.28
N SER A 169 -79.59 -1.29 -71.58
CA SER A 169 -80.33 -2.48 -72.03
C SER A 169 -81.85 -2.25 -72.13
N LYS A 170 -82.37 -1.30 -71.34
CA LYS A 170 -83.77 -0.86 -71.35
C LYS A 170 -84.07 0.29 -72.32
N GLY A 171 -83.07 0.77 -73.06
CA GLY A 171 -83.20 1.87 -74.02
C GLY A 171 -83.33 3.27 -73.39
N LEU A 172 -83.00 3.42 -72.11
CA LEU A 172 -83.19 4.67 -71.36
C LEU A 172 -82.03 5.67 -71.52
N ILE A 173 -80.87 5.22 -72.02
CA ILE A 173 -79.67 6.05 -72.22
C ILE A 173 -78.95 5.70 -73.54
N ASN A 174 -78.23 6.65 -74.12
CA ASN A 174 -77.45 6.46 -75.34
C ASN A 174 -76.02 5.93 -75.06
N LYS A 175 -75.28 5.50 -76.10
CA LYS A 175 -73.90 5.00 -75.93
C LYS A 175 -72.91 6.08 -75.47
N ASP A 176 -73.14 7.33 -75.84
CA ASP A 176 -72.27 8.45 -75.45
C ASP A 176 -72.37 8.76 -73.95
N GLN A 177 -73.55 8.59 -73.35
CA GLN A 177 -73.81 8.76 -71.91
C GLN A 177 -73.30 7.61 -71.03
N LEU A 178 -72.92 6.48 -71.62
CA LEU A 178 -72.30 5.35 -70.89
C LEU A 178 -70.78 5.54 -70.73
N THR A 179 -70.16 6.31 -71.62
CA THR A 179 -68.70 6.37 -71.78
C THR A 179 -68.09 7.65 -71.18
N ASN A 180 -68.92 8.65 -70.86
CA ASN A 180 -68.59 9.88 -70.14
C ASN A 180 -69.01 9.79 -68.67
#